data_AF-A0A351BW30-F1
#
_entry.id   AF-A0A351BW30-F1
#
_cell.length_a   1.000
_cell.length_b   1.000
_cell.length_c   1.000
_cell.angle_alpha   90.00
_cell.angle_beta   90.00
_cell.angle_gamma   90.00
#
_symmetry.space_group_name_H-M   'P 1'
#
loop_
_entity.id
_entity.type
_entity.pdbx_description
1 polymer ?
#
loop_
_entity_poly.entity_id
_entity_poly.type
_entity_poly.pdbx_seq_one_letter_code
_entity_poly.pdbx_strand_id
1 'polypeptide(L)'
;MKQGGLLFLSTHGTWQFHSAPIDVQRWTSYGLKKLIQDHGFTLKGFTPALGQLALTSQLRLTFYHSFVSEVAKPLKWFYHPISALYQLKMFLEDAVTPQRVKDRDSAYYLVTAVKN
;
A
#
# COMPACT_ATOMS: atom_id res chain seq x y z
N MET A 1 -3.45 2.36 -25.42
CA MET A 1 -4.88 1.94 -25.32
C MET A 1 -5.71 2.73 -26.31
N LYS A 2 -6.83 2.17 -26.77
CA LYS A 2 -7.80 2.92 -27.60
C LYS A 2 -8.45 4.04 -26.78
N GLN A 3 -8.92 5.08 -27.48
CA GLN A 3 -9.77 6.12 -26.92
C GLN A 3 -10.89 5.51 -26.07
N GLY A 4 -11.09 6.02 -24.84
CA GLY A 4 -12.13 5.52 -23.94
C GLY A 4 -11.83 4.17 -23.26
N GLY A 5 -10.68 3.56 -23.52
CA GLY A 5 -10.29 2.32 -22.83
C GLY A 5 -10.07 2.53 -21.33
N LEU A 6 -10.41 1.52 -20.53
CA LEU A 6 -10.34 1.55 -19.06
C LEU A 6 -9.05 0.92 -18.53
N LEU A 7 -8.30 1.68 -17.74
CA LEU A 7 -7.09 1.25 -17.03
C LEU A 7 -7.46 0.90 -15.59
N PHE A 8 -7.16 -0.33 -15.18
CA PHE A 8 -7.10 -0.74 -13.78
C PHE A 8 -5.65 -1.00 -13.40
N LEU A 9 -5.18 -0.36 -12.34
CA LEU A 9 -3.80 -0.46 -11.88
C LEU A 9 -3.80 -0.70 -10.38
N SER A 10 -2.94 -1.60 -9.93
CA SER A 10 -2.52 -1.69 -8.52
C SER A 10 -1.03 -1.48 -8.44
N THR A 11 -0.56 -0.73 -7.45
CA THR A 11 0.87 -0.60 -7.20
C THR A 11 1.18 -0.31 -5.74
N HIS A 12 2.42 -0.56 -5.36
CA HIS A 12 2.96 -0.13 -4.08
C HIS A 12 3.04 1.40 -4.04
N GLY A 13 2.70 1.96 -2.88
CA GLY A 13 3.04 3.32 -2.52
C GLY A 13 4.43 3.38 -1.88
N THR A 14 4.94 4.59 -1.69
CA THR A 14 6.19 4.79 -0.94
C THR A 14 5.94 5.08 0.52
N TRP A 15 6.74 4.46 1.39
CA TRP A 15 6.75 4.77 2.81
C TRP A 15 7.35 6.16 3.04
N GLN A 16 6.63 6.98 3.81
CA GLN A 16 6.96 8.34 4.26
C GLN A 16 7.43 9.27 3.15
N PHE A 17 6.57 10.23 2.82
CA PHE A 17 6.90 11.44 2.07
C PHE A 17 8.17 12.12 2.63
N HIS A 18 9.35 11.80 2.10
CA HIS A 18 10.57 12.59 2.31
C HIS A 18 10.61 13.64 1.21
N SER A 19 9.78 14.65 1.43
CA SER A 19 9.62 15.90 0.66
C SER A 19 10.89 16.71 0.55
N ALA A 20 11.69 16.61 -0.52
CA ALA A 20 12.65 17.67 -0.81
C ALA A 20 12.85 17.87 -2.32
N PRO A 21 12.42 18.99 -2.93
CA PRO A 21 11.26 19.85 -2.62
C PRO A 21 9.97 19.40 -3.35
N ILE A 22 10.05 18.58 -4.40
CA ILE A 22 8.93 17.87 -5.06
C ILE A 22 9.48 16.55 -5.61
N ASP A 23 8.97 15.41 -5.14
CA ASP A 23 9.30 14.08 -5.66
C ASP A 23 8.11 13.52 -6.45
N VAL A 24 8.21 13.55 -7.78
CA VAL A 24 7.18 13.07 -8.74
C VAL A 24 7.51 11.71 -9.36
N GLN A 25 8.70 11.16 -9.10
CA GLN A 25 9.14 9.91 -9.75
C GLN A 25 9.03 8.69 -8.84
N ARG A 26 8.81 8.90 -7.54
CA ARG A 26 8.35 7.85 -6.64
C ARG A 26 6.86 7.62 -6.80
N TRP A 27 6.40 6.40 -6.57
CA TRP A 27 5.00 5.98 -6.55
C TRP A 27 4.23 6.59 -5.36
N THR A 28 4.47 7.88 -5.07
CA THR A 28 3.67 8.68 -4.16
C THR A 28 2.27 8.84 -4.74
N SER A 29 1.29 9.11 -3.89
CA SER A 29 -0.08 9.38 -4.35
C SER A 29 -0.14 10.53 -5.38
N TYR A 30 0.60 11.60 -5.17
CA TYR A 30 0.66 12.74 -6.08
C TYR A 30 1.41 12.41 -7.39
N GLY A 31 2.58 11.78 -7.28
CA GLY A 31 3.39 11.38 -8.44
C GLY A 31 2.63 10.42 -9.35
N LEU A 32 1.96 9.42 -8.77
CA LEU A 32 1.16 8.45 -9.51
C LEU A 32 -0.03 9.10 -10.23
N LYS A 33 -0.75 10.01 -9.55
CA LYS A 33 -1.86 10.75 -10.18
C LYS A 33 -1.37 11.59 -11.35
N LYS A 34 -0.29 12.35 -11.14
CA LYS A 34 0.34 13.18 -12.18
C LYS A 34 0.82 12.33 -13.35
N LEU A 35 1.51 11.23 -13.10
CA LEU A 35 2.02 10.34 -14.14
C LEU A 35 0.89 9.81 -15.03
N ILE A 36 -0.23 9.38 -14.43
CA ILE A 36 -1.39 8.89 -15.17
C ILE A 36 -2.00 9.99 -16.05
N GLN A 37 -2.14 11.20 -15.50
CA GLN A 37 -2.67 12.35 -16.23
C GLN A 37 -1.76 12.79 -17.38
N ASP A 38 -0.44 12.84 -17.16
CA ASP A 38 0.56 13.21 -18.16
C ASP A 38 0.58 12.23 -19.35
N HIS A 39 0.16 10.98 -19.14
CA HIS A 39 0.04 9.97 -20.21
C HIS A 39 -1.34 9.97 -20.89
N GLY A 40 -2.11 11.04 -20.70
CA GLY A 40 -3.40 11.26 -21.34
C GLY A 40 -4.47 10.29 -20.85
N PHE A 41 -4.57 10.09 -19.54
CA PHE A 41 -5.68 9.41 -18.90
C PHE A 41 -6.42 10.34 -17.94
N THR A 42 -7.74 10.19 -17.86
CA THR A 42 -8.57 10.84 -16.85
C THR A 42 -8.77 9.88 -15.69
N LEU A 43 -8.33 10.26 -14.48
CA LEU A 43 -8.58 9.49 -13.26
C LEU A 43 -10.07 9.40 -12.97
N LYS A 44 -10.55 8.18 -12.68
CA LYS A 44 -11.91 7.89 -12.23
C LYS A 44 -11.99 7.47 -10.77
N GLY A 45 -10.91 6.90 -10.24
CA GLY A 45 -10.86 6.37 -8.88
C GLY A 45 -9.42 6.19 -8.42
N PHE A 46 -9.19 6.45 -7.14
CA PHE A 46 -7.88 6.34 -6.51
C PHE A 46 -8.09 5.92 -5.06
N THR A 47 -7.94 4.62 -4.79
CA THR A 47 -8.24 4.03 -3.49
C THR A 47 -6.93 3.68 -2.79
N PRO A 48 -6.61 4.30 -1.66
CA PRO A 48 -5.50 3.87 -0.83
C PRO A 48 -5.84 2.54 -0.13
N ALA A 49 -4.83 1.69 0.03
CA ALA A 49 -4.96 0.46 0.80
C ALA A 49 -3.76 0.29 1.73
N LEU A 50 -4.07 -0.01 2.99
CA LEU A 50 -3.13 -0.22 4.09
C LEU A 50 -2.30 1.02 4.46
N GLY A 51 -2.75 1.72 5.50
CA GLY A 51 -2.06 2.82 6.13
C GLY A 51 -0.72 2.40 6.76
N GLN A 52 0.14 3.39 7.02
CA GLN A 52 1.52 3.14 7.47
C GLN A 52 1.64 2.34 8.77
N LEU A 53 0.72 2.55 9.72
CA LEU A 53 0.71 1.79 10.97
C LEU A 53 0.53 0.30 10.69
N ALA A 54 -0.53 -0.05 9.95
CA ALA A 54 -0.84 -1.41 9.57
C ALA A 54 0.26 -2.04 8.70
N LEU A 55 0.88 -1.28 7.80
CA LEU A 55 2.05 -1.73 7.03
C LEU A 55 3.19 -2.19 7.94
N THR A 56 3.49 -1.46 9.01
CA THR A 56 4.57 -1.87 9.94
C THR A 56 4.27 -3.21 10.60
N SER A 57 3.00 -3.50 10.89
CA SER A 57 2.59 -4.79 11.44
C SER A 57 2.66 -5.90 10.40
N GLN A 58 2.28 -5.63 9.15
CA GLN A 58 2.45 -6.57 8.05
C GLN A 58 3.92 -6.95 7.87
N LEU A 59 4.83 -5.96 7.86
CA LEU A 59 6.26 -6.21 7.70
C LEU A 59 6.83 -7.05 8.85
N ARG A 60 6.49 -6.70 10.11
CA ARG A 60 6.89 -7.51 11.27
C ARG A 60 6.38 -8.94 11.16
N LEU A 61 5.12 -9.12 10.76
CA LEU A 61 4.52 -10.44 10.62
C LEU A 61 5.21 -11.28 9.54
N THR A 62 5.59 -10.66 8.41
CA THR A 62 6.40 -11.31 7.36
C THR A 62 7.76 -11.73 7.90
N PHE A 63 8.45 -10.88 8.66
CA PHE A 63 9.74 -11.26 9.26
C PHE A 63 9.62 -12.39 10.27
N TYR A 64 8.58 -12.38 11.11
CA TYR A 64 8.33 -13.49 12.04
C TYR A 64 8.04 -14.79 11.30
N HIS A 65 7.27 -14.73 10.20
CA HIS A 65 7.00 -15.90 9.37
C HIS A 65 8.28 -16.49 8.76
N SER A 66 9.14 -15.64 8.18
CA SER A 66 10.44 -16.06 7.64
C SER A 66 11.30 -16.69 8.74
N PHE A 67 11.40 -16.06 9.91
CA PHE A 67 12.17 -16.59 11.02
C PHE A 67 11.70 -17.99 11.47
N VAL A 68 10.39 -18.19 11.69
CA VAL A 68 9.90 -19.52 12.10
C VAL A 68 9.94 -20.54 10.96
N SER A 69 9.94 -20.13 9.70
CA SER A 69 9.99 -21.04 8.56
C SER A 69 11.41 -21.49 8.22
N GLU A 70 12.39 -20.62 8.42
CA GLU A 70 13.77 -20.82 7.99
C GLU A 70 14.71 -21.19 9.15
N VAL A 71 14.50 -20.61 10.34
CA VAL A 71 15.38 -20.76 11.50
C VAL A 71 14.76 -21.65 12.57
N ALA A 72 13.51 -21.37 12.97
CA ALA A 72 12.87 -21.98 14.13
C ALA A 72 11.61 -22.80 13.78
N LYS A 73 11.73 -23.77 12.87
CA LYS A 73 10.62 -24.57 12.33
C LYS A 73 9.64 -25.15 13.37
N PRO A 74 10.08 -25.70 14.52
CA PRO A 74 9.16 -26.22 15.53
C PRO A 74 8.23 -25.15 16.14
N LEU A 75 8.67 -23.88 16.16
CA LEU A 75 7.87 -22.76 16.70
C LEU A 75 6.72 -22.33 15.78
N LYS A 76 6.63 -22.88 14.56
CA LYS A 76 5.60 -22.52 13.58
C LYS A 76 4.17 -22.74 14.12
N TRP A 77 3.96 -23.73 14.98
CA TRP A 77 2.65 -23.95 15.63
C TRP A 77 2.23 -22.79 16.53
N PHE A 78 3.18 -22.15 17.23
CA PHE A 78 2.92 -20.97 18.05
C PHE A 78 2.81 -19.69 17.22
N TYR A 79 3.39 -19.65 16.02
CA TYR A 79 3.29 -18.51 15.11
C TYR A 79 1.85 -18.28 14.63
N HIS A 80 1.06 -19.33 14.36
CA HIS A 80 -0.30 -19.17 13.84
C HIS A 80 -1.24 -18.32 14.71
N PRO A 81 -1.36 -18.54 16.03
CA PRO A 81 -2.18 -17.65 16.88
C PRO A 81 -1.61 -16.23 16.96
N ILE A 82 -0.28 -16.07 17.00
CA ILE A 82 0.37 -14.74 16.97
C ILE A 82 0.05 -14.01 15.65
N SER A 83 0.04 -14.75 14.53
CA SER A 83 -0.29 -14.21 13.21
C SER A 83 -1.73 -13.69 13.17
N ALA A 84 -2.69 -14.42 13.73
CA ALA A 84 -4.07 -13.97 13.84
C ALA A 84 -4.19 -12.66 14.67
N LEU A 85 -3.46 -12.57 15.79
CA LEU A 85 -3.41 -11.35 16.60
C LEU A 85 -2.78 -10.17 15.84
N TYR A 86 -1.75 -10.41 15.05
CA TYR A 86 -1.13 -9.38 14.20
C TYR A 86 -2.04 -8.93 13.07
N GLN A 87 -2.80 -9.83 12.45
CA GLN A 87 -3.80 -9.49 11.43
C GLN A 87 -4.93 -8.63 12.04
N LEU A 88 -5.38 -8.95 13.25
CA LEU A 88 -6.35 -8.12 13.99
C LEU A 88 -5.74 -6.75 14.33
N LYS A 89 -4.50 -6.71 14.81
CA LYS A 89 -3.77 -5.46 15.07
C LYS A 89 -3.64 -4.62 13.80
N MET A 90 -3.31 -5.22 12.66
CA MET A 90 -3.26 -4.55 11.36
C MET A 90 -4.61 -3.94 10.99
N PHE A 91 -5.71 -4.68 11.16
CA PHE A 91 -7.06 -4.18 10.89
C PHE A 91 -7.39 -2.96 11.75
N LEU A 92 -7.09 -3.02 13.05
CA LEU A 92 -7.31 -1.91 13.99
C LEU A 92 -6.42 -0.70 13.66
N GLU A 93 -5.14 -0.94 13.39
CA GLU A 93 -4.18 0.10 13.01
C GLU A 93 -4.57 0.80 11.72
N ASP A 94 -5.09 0.06 10.74
CA ASP A 94 -5.61 0.65 9.52
C ASP A 94 -6.86 1.47 9.84
N ALA A 95 -7.80 0.94 10.62
CA ALA A 95 -9.03 1.63 10.98
C ALA A 95 -8.78 2.97 11.71
N VAL A 96 -7.77 3.05 12.57
CA VAL A 96 -7.41 4.28 13.29
C VAL A 96 -6.48 5.21 12.50
N THR A 97 -5.85 4.74 11.42
CA THR A 97 -4.99 5.60 10.59
C THR A 97 -5.86 6.66 9.92
N PRO A 98 -5.59 7.97 10.10
CA PRO A 98 -6.42 9.02 9.53
C PRO A 98 -6.49 8.93 8.00
N GLN A 99 -7.68 9.15 7.42
CA GLN A 99 -7.89 9.02 5.97
C GLN A 99 -6.93 9.92 5.16
N ARG A 100 -6.70 11.15 5.62
CA ARG A 100 -5.70 12.07 5.02
C ARG A 100 -4.31 11.44 4.90
N VAL A 101 -3.90 10.65 5.88
CA VAL A 101 -2.61 9.94 5.88
C VAL A 101 -2.66 8.77 4.90
N LYS A 102 -3.77 8.01 4.89
CA LYS A 102 -3.96 6.91 3.93
C LYS A 102 -3.90 7.40 2.49
N ASP A 103 -4.62 8.47 2.18
CA ASP A 103 -4.67 9.03 0.82
C ASP A 103 -3.29 9.47 0.32
N ARG A 104 -2.42 9.89 1.24
CA ARG A 104 -1.08 10.42 0.93
C ARG A 104 -0.01 9.33 0.90
N ASP A 105 -0.03 8.42 1.88
CA ASP A 105 1.10 7.60 2.28
C ASP A 105 0.78 6.10 2.49
N SER A 106 -0.31 5.59 1.91
CA SER A 106 -0.62 4.16 1.99
C SER A 106 0.40 3.29 1.27
N ALA A 107 0.50 2.04 1.73
CA ALA A 107 1.40 1.04 1.19
C ALA A 107 1.02 0.60 -0.22
N TYR A 108 -0.26 0.72 -0.60
CA TYR A 108 -0.76 0.33 -1.90
C TYR A 108 -1.81 1.32 -2.40
N TYR A 109 -1.90 1.45 -3.73
CA TYR A 109 -2.94 2.22 -4.41
C TYR A 109 -3.62 1.38 -5.49
N LEU A 110 -4.94 1.42 -5.50
CA LEU A 110 -5.78 0.93 -6.59
C LEU A 110 -6.29 2.11 -7.39
N VAL A 111 -6.04 2.10 -8.69
CA VAL A 111 -6.36 3.22 -9.57
C VAL A 111 -7.21 2.75 -10.73
N THR A 112 -8.23 3.54 -11.04
CA THR A 112 -9.06 3.37 -12.23
C THR A 112 -9.00 4.65 -13.05
N ALA A 113 -8.68 4.55 -14.34
CA ALA A 113 -8.57 5.71 -15.23
C ALA A 113 -9.05 5.38 -16.65
N VAL A 114 -9.48 6.38 -17.41
CA VAL A 114 -9.95 6.21 -18.78
C VAL A 114 -9.00 6.91 -19.73
N LYS A 115 -8.64 6.26 -20.85
CA LYS A 115 -7.79 6.84 -21.88
C LYS A 115 -8.52 8.01 -22.55
N ASN A 116 -7.93 9.20 -22.43
CA ASN A 116 -8.37 10.41 -23.13
C ASN A 116 -8.15 10.29 -24.62
#